data_AF-I3D420-F1
#
_entry.id   AF-I3D420-F1
#
_cell.length_a   1.000
_cell.length_b   1.000
_cell.length_c   1.000
_cell.angle_alpha   90.00
_cell.angle_beta   90.00
_cell.angle_gamma   90.00
#
_symmetry.space_group_name_H-M   'P 1'
#
loop_
_entity.id
_entity.type
_entity.pdbx_description
1 polymer ?
#
loop_
_entity_poly.entity_id
_entity_poly.type
_entity_poly.pdbx_seq_one_letter_code
_entity_poly.pdbx_strand_id
1 'polypeptide(L)' 'MGFAKKVLEYQQKKLVEAQNNLKSHLSKKEDLYGKGTEKEIANEEKMIKIWSTNIEKIKKAILKLQEK' A
#
# COMPACT_ATOMS: atom_id res chain seq x y z
N MET A 1 26.90 -11.21 -3.08
CA MET A 1 25.64 -10.83 -3.80
C MET A 1 24.34 -11.31 -3.14
N GLY A 2 24.33 -12.13 -2.08
CA GLY A 2 23.07 -12.73 -1.56
C GLY A 2 22.18 -11.84 -0.69
N PHE A 3 22.72 -10.85 0.04
CA PHE A 3 21.95 -10.07 1.02
C PHE A 3 21.08 -8.98 0.37
N ALA A 4 21.65 -8.19 -0.55
CA ALA A 4 20.90 -7.13 -1.25
C ALA A 4 19.72 -7.69 -2.05
N LYS A 5 19.89 -8.84 -2.72
CA LYS A 5 18.83 -9.54 -3.45
C LYS A 5 17.68 -9.97 -2.51
N LYS A 6 17.99 -10.57 -1.35
CA LYS A 6 16.97 -10.96 -0.36
C LYS A 6 16.21 -9.74 0.20
N VAL A 7 16.91 -8.64 0.45
CA VAL A 7 16.28 -7.39 0.91
C VAL A 7 15.35 -6.83 -0.18
N LEU A 8 15.78 -6.82 -1.44
CA LEU A 8 14.97 -6.37 -2.57
C LEU A 8 13.69 -7.22 -2.72
N GLU A 9 13.82 -8.55 -2.72
CA GLU A 9 12.69 -9.48 -2.79
C GLU A 9 11.70 -9.26 -1.63
N TYR A 10 12.21 -9.00 -0.43
CA TYR A 10 11.37 -8.69 0.73
C TYR A 10 10.61 -7.37 0.56
N GLN A 11 11.26 -6.32 0.07
CA GLN A 11 10.59 -5.04 -0.20
C GLN A 11 9.54 -5.16 -1.32
N GLN A 12 9.81 -5.96 -2.36
CA GLN A 12 8.84 -6.24 -3.42
C GLN A 12 7.61 -6.98 -2.89
N LYS A 13 7.78 -7.97 -2.01
CA LYS A 13 6.64 -8.64 -1.35
C LYS A 13 5.80 -7.66 -0.53
N LYS A 14 6.45 -6.80 0.25
CA LYS A 14 5.76 -5.72 1.00
C LYS A 14 5.00 -4.77 0.09
N LEU A 15 5.56 -4.45 -1.08
CA LEU A 15 4.90 -3.57 -2.05
C LEU A 15 3.59 -4.20 -2.55
N VAL A 16 3.61 -5.48 -2.93
CA VAL A 16 2.43 -6.22 -3.38
C VAL A 16 1.37 -6.28 -2.28
N GLU A 17 1.78 -6.58 -1.04
CA GLU A 17 0.87 -6.63 0.11
C GLU A 17 0.22 -5.26 0.39
N ALA A 18 1.00 -4.17 0.36
CA ALA A 18 0.49 -2.82 0.53
C ALA A 18 -0.47 -2.41 -0.61
N GLN A 19 -0.19 -2.81 -1.85
CA GLN A 19 -1.07 -2.58 -3.00
C GLN A 19 -2.39 -3.35 -2.87
N ASN A 20 -2.36 -4.60 -2.41
CA ASN A 20 -3.56 -5.39 -2.16
C ASN A 20 -4.43 -4.79 -1.06
N ASN A 21 -3.82 -4.32 0.03
CA ASN A 21 -4.54 -3.62 1.09
C ASN A 21 -5.18 -2.32 0.58
N LEU A 22 -4.44 -1.51 -0.19
CA LEU A 22 -4.98 -0.30 -0.81
C LEU A 22 -6.18 -0.62 -1.71
N LYS A 23 -6.06 -1.65 -2.56
CA LYS A 23 -7.15 -2.09 -3.44
C LYS A 23 -8.39 -2.52 -2.64
N SER A 24 -8.19 -3.25 -1.54
CA SER A 24 -9.29 -3.67 -0.65
C SER A 24 -10.04 -2.47 -0.06
N HIS A 25 -9.31 -1.47 0.44
CA HIS A 25 -9.93 -0.26 0.99
C HIS A 25 -10.61 0.61 -0.07
N LEU A 26 -10.05 0.69 -1.29
CA LEU A 26 -10.72 1.35 -2.41
C LEU A 26 -12.05 0.67 -2.76
N SER A 27 -12.05 -0.66 -2.89
CA SER A 27 -13.26 -1.44 -3.16
C SER A 27 -14.31 -1.27 -2.06
N LYS A 28 -13.89 -1.32 -0.77
CA LYS A 28 -14.81 -1.10 0.35
C LYS A 28 -15.41 0.31 0.33
N LYS A 29 -14.61 1.32 0.00
CA LYS A 29 -15.10 2.70 -0.13
C LYS A 29 -16.14 2.81 -1.25
N GLU A 30 -15.91 2.14 -2.39
CA GLU A 30 -16.87 2.06 -3.48
C GLU A 30 -18.16 1.34 -3.06
N ASP A 31 -18.07 0.23 -2.33
CA ASP A 31 -19.23 -0.51 -1.82
C ASP A 31 -20.06 0.30 -0.80
N LEU A 32 -19.40 1.19 -0.05
CA LEU A 32 -20.05 2.12 0.88
C LEU A 32 -20.73 3.30 0.16
N TYR A 33 -20.52 3.50 -1.14
CA TYR A 33 -21.15 4.59 -1.87
C TYR A 33 -22.69 4.44 -1.89
N GLY A 34 -23.38 5.41 -1.30
CA GLY A 34 -24.84 5.42 -1.19
C GLY A 34 -25.44 4.47 -0.14
N LYS A 35 -24.61 3.77 0.66
CA LYS A 35 -25.06 2.82 1.69
C LYS A 35 -24.36 3.01 3.03
N GLY A 36 -23.10 3.44 3.01
CA GLY A 36 -22.26 3.61 4.18
C GLY A 36 -22.51 4.94 4.91
N THR A 37 -22.18 4.95 6.18
CA THR A 37 -22.15 6.17 6.99
C THR A 37 -20.93 7.03 6.63
N GLU A 38 -21.02 8.34 6.89
CA GLU A 38 -19.88 9.26 6.74
C GLU A 38 -18.64 8.78 7.50
N LYS A 39 -18.84 8.17 8.67
CA LYS A 39 -17.76 7.64 9.51
C LYS A 39 -17.04 6.46 8.85
N GLU A 40 -17.77 5.56 8.22
CA GLU A 40 -17.19 4.41 7.51
C GLU A 40 -16.41 4.88 6.28
N ILE A 41 -16.97 5.80 5.50
CA ILE A 41 -16.31 6.38 4.33
C ILE A 41 -15.02 7.11 4.76
N ALA A 42 -15.07 7.93 5.81
CA ALA A 42 -13.90 8.62 6.35
C ALA A 42 -12.83 7.65 6.86
N ASN A 43 -13.22 6.51 7.43
CA ASN A 43 -12.29 5.47 7.84
C ASN A 43 -11.57 4.85 6.63
N GLU A 44 -12.30 4.49 5.58
CA GLU A 44 -11.70 3.94 4.36
C GLU A 44 -10.79 4.97 3.67
N GLU A 45 -11.17 6.25 3.64
CA GLU A 45 -10.30 7.34 3.13
C GLU A 45 -8.99 7.47 3.90
N LYS A 46 -9.07 7.40 5.23
CA LYS A 46 -7.88 7.41 6.10
C LYS A 46 -6.97 6.23 5.79
N MET A 47 -7.53 5.03 5.63
CA MET A 47 -6.76 3.82 5.29
C MET A 47 -6.14 3.91 3.90
N ILE A 48 -6.88 4.39 2.90
CA ILE A 48 -6.38 4.66 1.54
C ILE A 48 -5.17 5.59 1.58
N LYS A 49 -5.22 6.68 2.36
CA LYS A 49 -4.11 7.63 2.49
C LYS A 49 -2.88 6.99 3.16
N ILE A 50 -3.08 6.20 4.21
CA ILE A 50 -2.00 5.47 4.90
C ILE A 50 -1.31 4.50 3.95
N TRP A 51 -2.08 3.65 3.27
CA TRP A 51 -1.52 2.64 2.36
C TRP A 51 -0.86 3.25 1.13
N SER A 52 -1.41 4.32 0.56
CA SER A 52 -0.78 5.07 -0.53
C SER A 52 0.58 5.62 -0.10
N THR A 53 0.66 6.22 1.08
CA THR A 53 1.93 6.73 1.65
C THR A 53 2.94 5.61 1.89
N ASN A 54 2.49 4.46 2.39
CA ASN A 54 3.34 3.29 2.60
C ASN A 54 3.91 2.74 1.29
N ILE A 55 3.09 2.67 0.23
CA ILE A 55 3.51 2.25 -1.12
C ILE A 55 4.62 3.17 -1.64
N GLU A 56 4.48 4.49 -1.51
CA GLU A 56 5.52 5.43 -1.93
C GLU A 56 6.84 5.23 -1.19
N LYS A 57 6.78 5.03 0.14
CA LYS A 57 7.98 4.76 0.95
C LYS A 57 8.68 3.47 0.52
N ILE A 58 7.92 2.41 0.28
CA ILE A 58 8.46 1.12 -0.18
C ILE A 58 9.09 1.27 -1.58
N LYS A 59 8.41 1.95 -2.51
CA LYS A 59 8.96 2.23 -3.85
C LYS A 59 10.28 2.99 -3.78
N LYS A 60 10.37 4.04 -2.94
CA LYS A 60 11.62 4.78 -2.71
C LYS A 60 12.72 3.89 -2.13
N ALA A 61 12.39 2.98 -1.22
CA ALA A 61 13.37 2.04 -0.66
C ALA A 61 13.87 1.03 -1.72
N ILE A 62 12.98 0.52 -2.58
CA ILE A 62 13.34 -0.36 -3.70
C ILE A 62 14.29 0.34 -4.67
N LEU A 63 13.98 1.57 -5.09
CA LEU A 63 14.83 2.34 -6.01
C LEU A 63 16.25 2.50 -5.45
N LYS A 64 16.37 2.89 -4.18
CA LYS A 64 17.68 3.02 -3.50
C LYS A 64 18.47 1.71 -3.42
N LEU A 65 17.80 0.56 -3.43
CA LEU A 65 18.44 -0.76 -3.45
C LEU A 65 18.87 -1.19 -4.86
N GLN A 66 18.21 -0.68 -5.90
CA GLN A 66 18.53 -0.95 -7.30
C GLN A 66 19.62 -0.02 -7.85
N GLU A 67 19.73 1.19 -7.30
CA GLU A 67 20.79 2.16 -7.61
C GLU A 67 22.13 1.84 -6.90
N LYS A 68 22.16 0.79 -6.06
CA LYS A 68 23.32 0.33 -5.29
C LYS A 68 23.95 -0.92 -5.88
#